data_AF-A0A5A7SBP4-F1
#
_entry.id   AF-A0A5A7SBP4-F1
#
_cell.length_a   1.000
_cell.length_b   1.000
_cell.length_c   1.000
_cell.angle_alpha   90.00
_cell.angle_beta   90.00
_cell.angle_gamma   90.00
#
_symmetry.space_group_name_H-M   'P 1'
#
loop_
_entity.id
_entity.type
_entity.pdbx_description
1 polymer ?
#
loop_
_entity_poly.entity_id
_entity_poly.type
_entity_poly.pdbx_seq_one_letter_code
_entity_poly.pdbx_strand_id
1 'polypeptide(L)'
;MRTRVSTGTRYREISGSAPATLRPILCVAALLISLALVYGAIRAGHGLRSEHWLLAVALAGLFVARGLHLFRPVTLVHVTMAVVAIVVGDFAYRADHLGIGFVAIAAAGLMLMLPQRSTPQPQELCRVAGLVDRTEDDPLAPFAFHSSKSYYFNEAGTAAIAYRTRIGMAVVAGDPIGNADDFPELINEFAEFARLHGWRIAVLGAGVRATQLWRITTEKHPLAAVAIGRDVVIDVDTFALEGRTFRNLRQAVSRTHNAGVSTEIVWETAISDETRAELLAIVDEWHAGRQTRGFSMILDHLLDGRHPGMLLVIARDATGRAVGFQRYGTNSAGLELSIDVPWRSKNSPNGIDERMTIDLIEHAKSIGARRVSLAFAAFPELFENEQRSLGASVAYATVHMGDALLCLESLYRFLRKFRSFGDQRFVLLRPVEVIPAAFALLTLEFMPNRSQY
;
A
#
# COMPACT_ATOMS: atom_id res chain seq x y z
N MET A 1 6.17 -25.90 -29.37
CA MET A 1 4.91 -26.07 -28.61
C MET A 1 5.19 -25.73 -27.15
N ARG A 2 5.16 -24.43 -26.79
CA ARG A 2 5.44 -23.93 -25.44
C ARG A 2 4.14 -23.98 -24.63
N THR A 3 4.09 -24.82 -23.61
CA THR A 3 3.02 -24.86 -22.61
C THR A 3 2.95 -23.51 -21.90
N ARG A 4 1.94 -22.70 -22.28
CA ARG A 4 1.52 -21.51 -21.53
C ARG A 4 0.98 -21.96 -20.18
N VAL A 5 1.79 -21.81 -19.13
CA VAL A 5 1.32 -21.92 -17.75
C VAL A 5 0.52 -20.66 -17.47
N SER A 6 -0.81 -20.78 -17.36
CA SER A 6 -1.66 -19.66 -16.96
C SER A 6 -1.26 -19.24 -15.53
N THR A 7 -1.19 -17.94 -15.28
CA THR A 7 -0.90 -17.35 -13.97
C THR A 7 -1.86 -17.82 -12.88
N GLY A 8 -3.08 -18.22 -13.27
CA GLY A 8 -4.06 -18.85 -12.38
C GLY A 8 -3.64 -20.23 -11.84
N THR A 9 -2.71 -20.92 -12.50
CA THR A 9 -2.23 -22.25 -12.05
C THR A 9 -1.23 -22.19 -10.90
N ARG A 10 -0.48 -21.08 -10.72
CA ARG A 10 0.53 -20.98 -9.66
C ARG A 10 -0.03 -20.80 -8.25
N TYR A 11 -1.27 -20.33 -8.12
CA TYR A 11 -1.97 -20.22 -6.83
C TYR A 11 -2.83 -21.46 -6.51
N ARG A 12 -2.92 -22.42 -7.43
CA ARG A 12 -3.83 -23.56 -7.33
C ARG A 12 -3.11 -24.79 -6.74
N GLU A 13 -2.53 -24.66 -5.56
CA GLU A 13 -1.94 -25.79 -4.83
C GLU A 13 -2.42 -25.87 -3.37
N ILE A 14 -3.10 -26.99 -3.07
CA ILE A 14 -3.32 -27.60 -1.74
C ILE A 14 -4.04 -26.73 -0.69
N SER A 15 -5.19 -26.15 -1.04
CA SER A 15 -6.16 -25.67 -0.03
C SER A 15 -7.47 -26.43 -0.15
N GLY A 16 -7.79 -27.26 0.84
CA GLY A 16 -9.13 -27.81 1.00
C GLY A 16 -10.02 -26.75 1.63
N SER A 17 -11.04 -26.27 0.91
CA SER A 17 -12.10 -25.45 1.51
C SER A 17 -13.44 -26.16 1.36
N ALA A 18 -14.29 -26.06 2.37
CA ALA A 18 -15.63 -26.61 2.30
C ALA A 18 -16.42 -25.95 1.15
N PRO A 19 -17.32 -26.69 0.46
CA PRO A 19 -18.17 -26.11 -0.58
C PRO A 19 -18.92 -24.87 -0.09
N ALA A 20 -19.16 -23.90 -0.98
CA ALA A 20 -19.86 -22.66 -0.62
C ALA A 20 -21.24 -22.90 0.04
N THR A 21 -21.92 -23.97 -0.37
CA THR A 21 -23.24 -24.38 0.14
C THR A 21 -23.19 -25.01 1.54
N LEU A 22 -22.12 -25.74 1.88
CA LEU A 22 -21.95 -26.38 3.19
C LEU A 22 -21.43 -25.42 4.27
N ARG A 23 -20.73 -24.36 3.88
CA ARG A 23 -20.15 -23.39 4.82
C ARG A 23 -21.13 -22.74 5.80
N PRO A 24 -22.28 -22.18 5.38
CA PRO A 24 -23.22 -21.58 6.33
C PRO A 24 -23.72 -22.61 7.35
N ILE A 25 -23.93 -23.86 6.91
CA ILE A 25 -24.33 -24.97 7.78
C ILE A 25 -23.22 -25.27 8.80
N LEU A 26 -21.96 -25.39 8.34
CA LEU A 26 -20.81 -25.61 9.21
C LEU A 26 -20.56 -24.46 10.19
N CYS A 27 -20.76 -23.20 9.76
CA CYS A 27 -20.69 -22.03 10.63
C CYS A 27 -21.75 -22.08 11.74
N VAL A 28 -23.01 -22.33 11.37
CA VAL A 28 -24.12 -22.42 12.34
C VAL A 28 -23.89 -23.59 13.29
N ALA A 29 -23.48 -24.76 12.78
CA ALA A 29 -23.14 -25.91 13.61
C ALA A 29 -22.00 -25.60 14.59
N ALA A 30 -20.91 -24.98 14.14
CA ALA A 30 -19.80 -24.59 15.00
C ALA A 30 -20.23 -23.58 16.09
N LEU A 31 -21.11 -22.63 15.76
CA LEU A 31 -21.67 -21.68 16.73
C LEU A 31 -22.58 -22.37 17.76
N LEU A 32 -23.46 -23.27 17.32
CA LEU A 32 -24.35 -24.04 18.20
C LEU A 32 -23.57 -24.96 19.14
N ILE A 33 -22.54 -25.65 18.62
CA ILE A 33 -21.62 -26.46 19.43
C ILE A 33 -20.90 -25.59 20.46
N SER A 34 -20.38 -24.43 20.04
CA SER A 34 -19.70 -23.50 20.95
C SER A 34 -20.65 -23.01 22.06
N LEU A 35 -21.89 -22.68 21.72
CA LEU A 35 -22.91 -22.25 22.68
C LEU A 35 -23.28 -23.38 23.66
N ALA A 36 -23.41 -24.61 23.17
CA ALA A 36 -23.68 -25.79 24.00
C ALA A 36 -22.52 -26.08 24.97
N LEU A 37 -21.27 -25.90 24.54
CA LEU A 37 -20.08 -26.06 25.39
C LEU A 37 -20.01 -24.99 26.48
N VAL A 38 -20.34 -23.73 26.16
CA VAL A 38 -20.45 -22.65 27.16
C VAL A 38 -21.56 -22.95 28.17
N TYR A 39 -22.74 -23.38 27.69
CA TYR A 39 -23.84 -23.78 28.56
C TYR A 39 -23.45 -24.95 29.48
N GLY A 40 -22.77 -25.95 28.92
CA GLY A 40 -22.20 -27.06 29.66
C GLY A 40 -21.22 -26.61 30.74
N ALA A 41 -20.31 -25.69 30.43
CA ALA A 41 -19.37 -25.12 31.39
C ALA A 41 -20.08 -24.43 32.56
N ILE A 42 -21.14 -23.66 32.28
CA ILE A 42 -21.92 -22.96 33.31
C ILE A 42 -22.72 -23.96 34.18
N ARG A 43 -23.22 -25.05 33.60
CA ARG A 43 -24.02 -26.08 34.28
C ARG A 43 -23.21 -27.09 35.08
N ALA A 44 -21.96 -27.34 34.69
CA ALA A 44 -21.15 -28.46 35.17
C ALA A 44 -20.62 -28.31 36.61
N GLY A 45 -21.18 -27.41 37.43
CA GLY A 45 -20.86 -27.17 38.84
C GLY A 45 -19.87 -28.15 39.48
N HIS A 46 -18.65 -27.64 39.72
CA HIS A 46 -17.48 -28.26 40.39
C HIS A 46 -16.44 -28.94 39.49
N GLY A 47 -15.54 -28.10 38.96
CA GLY A 47 -14.16 -28.43 38.59
C GLY A 47 -13.53 -27.31 37.78
N LEU A 48 -12.64 -26.49 38.38
CA LEU A 48 -11.99 -25.37 37.68
C LEU A 48 -11.42 -25.82 36.32
N ARG A 49 -10.79 -27.00 36.27
CA ARG A 49 -10.19 -27.55 35.05
C ARG A 49 -11.20 -27.84 33.92
N SER A 50 -12.37 -28.40 34.22
CA SER A 50 -13.39 -28.73 33.20
C SER A 50 -14.05 -27.48 32.63
N GLU A 51 -14.25 -26.44 33.45
CA GLU A 51 -14.81 -25.15 33.00
C GLU A 51 -13.87 -24.44 32.02
N HIS A 52 -12.57 -24.32 32.37
CA HIS A 52 -11.58 -23.68 31.49
C HIS A 52 -11.43 -24.42 30.16
N TRP A 53 -11.41 -25.75 30.17
CA TRP A 53 -11.31 -26.54 28.95
C TRP A 53 -12.49 -26.30 28.01
N LEU A 54 -13.73 -26.37 28.52
CA LEU A 54 -14.94 -26.16 27.72
C LEU A 54 -14.99 -24.75 27.12
N LEU A 55 -14.60 -23.73 27.90
CA LEU A 55 -14.49 -22.35 27.41
C LEU A 55 -13.43 -22.20 26.31
N ALA A 56 -12.28 -22.86 26.45
CA ALA A 56 -11.22 -22.83 25.45
C ALA A 56 -11.69 -23.46 24.12
N VAL A 57 -12.37 -24.60 24.19
CA VAL A 57 -12.93 -25.28 23.00
C VAL A 57 -14.05 -24.44 22.36
N ALA A 58 -14.91 -23.81 23.16
CA ALA A 58 -15.93 -22.90 22.65
C ALA A 58 -15.32 -21.69 21.93
N LEU A 59 -14.24 -21.10 22.49
CA LEU A 59 -13.53 -19.99 21.86
C LEU A 59 -12.83 -20.44 20.56
N ALA A 60 -12.24 -21.64 20.53
CA ALA A 60 -11.71 -22.24 19.32
C ALA A 60 -12.80 -22.43 18.25
N GLY A 61 -13.98 -22.93 18.65
CA GLY A 61 -15.15 -23.09 17.77
C GLY A 61 -15.64 -21.76 17.19
N LEU A 62 -15.60 -20.68 17.97
CA LEU A 62 -15.92 -19.33 17.50
C LEU A 62 -14.92 -18.84 16.44
N PHE A 63 -13.62 -19.08 16.63
CA PHE A 63 -12.61 -18.76 15.62
C PHE A 63 -12.81 -19.57 14.33
N VAL A 64 -13.15 -20.86 14.45
CA VAL A 64 -13.49 -21.73 13.31
C VAL A 64 -14.71 -21.20 12.55
N ALA A 65 -15.80 -20.88 13.25
CA ALA A 65 -17.00 -20.31 12.65
C ALA A 65 -16.71 -18.98 11.93
N ARG A 66 -15.93 -18.10 12.57
CA ARG A 66 -15.50 -16.84 11.95
C ARG A 66 -14.64 -17.07 10.71
N GLY A 67 -13.69 -18.02 10.77
CA GLY A 67 -12.84 -18.36 9.63
C GLY A 67 -13.62 -18.88 8.43
N LEU A 68 -14.58 -19.78 8.67
CA LEU A 68 -15.46 -20.31 7.63
C LEU A 68 -16.33 -19.21 7.01
N HIS A 69 -16.89 -18.30 7.81
CA HIS A 69 -17.63 -17.13 7.33
C HIS A 69 -16.75 -16.20 6.47
N LEU A 70 -15.47 -16.09 6.80
CA LEU A 70 -14.48 -15.30 6.05
C LEU A 70 -13.83 -16.07 4.89
N PHE A 71 -14.35 -17.24 4.51
CA PHE A 71 -13.82 -18.04 3.39
C PHE A 71 -12.34 -18.42 3.58
N ARG A 72 -11.86 -18.54 4.83
CA ARG A 72 -10.45 -18.85 5.12
C ARG A 72 -10.08 -20.25 4.60
N PRO A 73 -9.05 -20.37 3.74
CA PRO A 73 -8.58 -21.67 3.28
C PRO A 73 -7.82 -22.40 4.40
N VAL A 74 -8.05 -23.71 4.52
CA VAL A 74 -7.34 -24.57 5.46
C VAL A 74 -6.23 -25.32 4.71
N THR A 75 -4.99 -25.10 5.11
CA THR A 75 -3.79 -25.73 4.53
C THR A 75 -3.21 -26.77 5.48
N LEU A 76 -2.27 -27.59 5.00
CA LEU A 76 -1.54 -28.52 5.85
C LEU A 76 -0.82 -27.82 7.00
N VAL A 77 -0.26 -26.63 6.78
CA VAL A 77 0.40 -25.82 7.81
C VAL A 77 -0.60 -25.39 8.88
N HIS A 78 -1.80 -24.94 8.50
CA HIS A 78 -2.85 -24.57 9.44
C HIS A 78 -3.26 -25.76 10.33
N VAL A 79 -3.47 -26.93 9.72
CA VAL A 79 -3.83 -28.17 10.44
C VAL A 79 -2.69 -28.57 11.38
N THR A 80 -1.45 -28.56 10.91
CA THR A 80 -0.29 -28.95 11.71
C THR A 80 -0.13 -28.05 12.93
N MET A 81 -0.20 -26.72 12.75
CA MET A 81 -0.13 -25.76 13.86
C MET A 81 -1.25 -25.95 14.86
N ALA A 82 -2.49 -26.14 14.39
CA ALA A 82 -3.64 -26.37 15.25
C ALA A 82 -3.50 -27.68 16.05
N VAL A 83 -3.05 -28.77 15.41
CA VAL A 83 -2.82 -30.07 16.09
C VAL A 83 -1.71 -29.94 17.14
N VAL A 84 -0.59 -29.29 16.82
CA VAL A 84 0.49 -29.05 17.79
C VAL A 84 -0.03 -28.23 18.97
N ALA A 85 -0.80 -27.18 18.74
CA ALA A 85 -1.40 -26.37 19.80
C ALA A 85 -2.38 -27.19 20.66
N ILE A 86 -3.16 -28.10 20.07
CA ILE A 86 -4.03 -29.01 20.82
C ILE A 86 -3.22 -29.97 21.70
N VAL A 87 -2.15 -30.57 21.15
CA VAL A 87 -1.28 -31.49 21.92
C VAL A 87 -0.58 -30.77 23.07
N VAL A 88 -0.04 -29.57 22.83
CA VAL A 88 0.56 -28.72 23.87
C VAL A 88 -0.48 -28.33 24.93
N GLY A 89 -1.69 -27.96 24.50
CA GLY A 89 -2.77 -27.60 25.39
C GLY A 89 -3.20 -28.75 26.30
N ASP A 90 -3.39 -29.94 25.73
CA ASP A 90 -3.74 -31.14 26.48
C ASP A 90 -2.64 -31.54 27.48
N PHE A 91 -1.37 -31.49 27.07
CA PHE A 91 -0.23 -31.73 27.97
C PHE A 91 -0.19 -30.71 29.12
N ALA A 92 -0.39 -29.42 28.83
CA ALA A 92 -0.43 -28.37 29.84
C ALA A 92 -1.57 -28.56 30.85
N TYR A 93 -2.77 -28.96 30.40
CA TYR A 93 -3.86 -29.32 31.30
C TYR A 93 -3.53 -30.54 32.16
N ARG A 94 -2.88 -31.57 31.59
CA ARG A 94 -2.43 -32.75 32.35
C ARG A 94 -1.36 -32.41 33.39
N ALA A 95 -0.55 -31.38 33.16
CA ALA A 95 0.44 -30.83 34.08
C ALA A 95 -0.10 -29.72 35.01
N ASP A 96 -1.43 -29.51 35.06
CA ASP A 96 -2.12 -28.49 35.88
C ASP A 96 -1.75 -27.02 35.56
N HIS A 97 -1.17 -26.76 34.39
CA HIS A 97 -0.93 -25.43 33.86
C HIS A 97 -2.16 -24.90 33.10
N LEU A 98 -3.25 -24.65 33.82
CA LEU A 98 -4.58 -24.33 33.24
C LEU A 98 -4.56 -23.15 32.26
N GLY A 99 -3.82 -22.08 32.55
CA GLY A 99 -3.74 -20.90 31.70
C GLY A 99 -3.06 -21.16 30.35
N ILE A 100 -1.97 -21.93 30.34
CA ILE A 100 -1.27 -22.32 29.11
C ILE A 100 -2.15 -23.27 28.29
N GLY A 101 -2.79 -24.24 28.96
CA GLY A 101 -3.76 -25.14 28.33
C GLY A 101 -4.89 -24.40 27.63
N PHE A 102 -5.50 -23.43 28.33
CA PHE A 102 -6.58 -22.60 27.79
C PHE A 102 -6.14 -21.85 26.53
N VAL A 103 -5.02 -21.13 26.61
CA VAL A 103 -4.51 -20.32 25.50
C VAL A 103 -4.17 -21.20 24.30
N ALA A 104 -3.53 -22.34 24.50
CA ALA A 104 -3.13 -23.24 23.43
C ALA A 104 -4.35 -23.82 22.68
N ILE A 105 -5.38 -24.27 23.41
CA ILE A 105 -6.60 -24.82 22.80
C ILE A 105 -7.41 -23.74 22.09
N ALA A 106 -7.62 -22.58 22.72
CA ALA A 106 -8.29 -21.46 22.09
C ALA A 106 -7.55 -21.00 20.83
N ALA A 107 -6.22 -20.91 20.89
CA ALA A 107 -5.38 -20.52 19.76
C ALA A 107 -5.40 -21.56 18.63
N ALA A 108 -5.66 -22.84 18.90
CA ALA A 108 -5.74 -23.85 17.84
C ALA A 108 -6.83 -23.53 16.80
N GLY A 109 -8.00 -23.06 17.25
CA GLY A 109 -9.07 -22.61 16.34
C GLY A 109 -8.67 -21.38 15.51
N LEU A 110 -7.93 -20.45 16.12
CA LEU A 110 -7.37 -19.29 15.41
C LEU A 110 -6.30 -19.71 14.40
N MET A 111 -5.36 -20.58 14.78
CA MET A 111 -4.27 -21.10 13.96
C MET A 111 -4.79 -21.85 12.73
N LEU A 112 -5.87 -22.62 12.91
CA LEU A 112 -6.53 -23.33 11.81
C LEU A 112 -7.11 -22.38 10.75
N MET A 113 -7.53 -21.19 11.19
CA MET A 113 -8.21 -20.17 10.37
C MET A 113 -7.37 -18.93 10.10
N LEU A 114 -6.04 -19.03 10.30
CA LEU A 114 -5.16 -17.91 10.02
C LEU A 114 -5.25 -17.50 8.55
N PRO A 115 -5.19 -16.19 8.26
CA PRO A 115 -5.22 -15.72 6.89
C PRO A 115 -3.96 -16.13 6.14
N GLN A 116 -4.14 -16.65 4.93
CA GLN A 116 -3.03 -16.81 3.99
C GLN A 116 -2.44 -15.45 3.63
N ARG A 117 -1.12 -15.44 3.47
CA ARG A 117 -0.37 -14.29 2.96
C ARG A 117 -0.11 -14.50 1.47
N SER A 118 -0.05 -13.39 0.76
CA SER A 118 0.45 -13.28 -0.59
C SER A 118 1.97 -13.25 -0.53
N THR A 119 2.59 -13.80 -1.56
CA THR A 119 4.05 -13.83 -1.69
C THR A 119 4.47 -12.68 -2.60
N PRO A 120 5.42 -11.82 -2.20
CA PRO A 120 5.96 -10.78 -3.08
C PRO A 120 6.49 -11.37 -4.39
N GLN A 121 6.36 -10.63 -5.49
CA GLN A 121 6.70 -11.12 -6.84
C GLN A 121 7.68 -10.19 -7.57
N PRO A 122 8.90 -9.96 -7.03
CA PRO A 122 9.89 -9.09 -7.68
C PRO A 122 10.31 -9.58 -9.07
N GLN A 123 10.18 -10.88 -9.36
CA GLN A 123 10.44 -11.43 -10.69
C GLN A 123 9.49 -10.93 -11.79
N GLU A 124 8.32 -10.38 -11.43
CA GLU A 124 7.35 -9.86 -12.39
C GLU A 124 7.60 -8.40 -12.78
N LEU A 125 8.60 -7.72 -12.19
CA LEU A 125 8.83 -6.28 -12.39
C LEU A 125 8.99 -5.89 -13.86
N CYS A 126 9.67 -6.69 -14.68
CA CYS A 126 9.80 -6.41 -16.12
C CYS A 126 8.44 -6.44 -16.85
N ARG A 127 7.54 -7.36 -16.46
CA ARG A 127 6.20 -7.45 -17.04
C ARG A 127 5.33 -6.28 -16.57
N VAL A 128 5.43 -5.93 -15.29
CA VAL A 128 4.75 -4.79 -14.68
C VAL A 128 5.22 -3.48 -15.31
N ALA A 129 6.50 -3.34 -15.63
CA ALA A 129 7.06 -2.17 -16.33
C ALA A 129 6.34 -1.90 -17.66
N GLY A 130 6.15 -2.94 -18.48
CA GLY A 130 5.41 -2.80 -19.74
C GLY A 130 3.92 -2.51 -19.56
N LEU A 131 3.33 -2.74 -18.38
CA LEU A 131 1.95 -2.34 -18.08
C LEU A 131 1.90 -0.89 -17.59
N VAL A 132 2.80 -0.50 -16.70
CA VAL A 132 2.96 0.89 -16.24
C VAL A 132 3.23 1.82 -17.42
N ASP A 133 4.09 1.42 -18.35
CA ASP A 133 4.41 2.21 -19.54
C ASP A 133 3.20 2.45 -20.46
N ARG A 134 2.22 1.54 -20.44
CA ARG A 134 0.95 1.69 -21.17
C ARG A 134 -0.15 2.37 -20.36
N THR A 135 0.09 2.64 -19.08
CA THR A 135 -0.90 3.28 -18.21
C THR A 135 -0.84 4.79 -18.42
N GLU A 136 -1.94 5.35 -18.89
CA GLU A 136 -2.11 6.78 -19.11
C GLU A 136 -2.95 7.39 -17.98
N ASP A 137 -2.74 8.69 -17.72
CA ASP A 137 -3.54 9.48 -16.79
C ASP A 137 -3.54 8.98 -15.33
N ASP A 138 -2.55 8.19 -14.91
CA ASP A 138 -2.42 7.73 -13.52
C ASP A 138 -1.03 7.99 -12.93
N PRO A 139 -0.87 9.09 -12.17
CA PRO A 139 0.35 9.40 -11.45
C PRO A 139 0.86 8.31 -10.51
N LEU A 140 -0.03 7.41 -10.05
CA LEU A 140 0.36 6.37 -9.10
C LEU A 140 0.83 5.08 -9.78
N ALA A 141 0.75 4.97 -11.11
CA ALA A 141 1.11 3.76 -11.83
C ALA A 141 2.56 3.28 -11.57
N PRO A 142 3.60 4.15 -11.56
CA PRO A 142 4.97 3.73 -11.27
C PRO A 142 5.16 3.10 -9.88
N PHE A 143 4.29 3.43 -8.92
CA PHE A 143 4.39 2.87 -7.57
C PHE A 143 4.05 1.39 -7.54
N ALA A 144 3.48 0.82 -8.61
CA ALA A 144 3.30 -0.63 -8.75
C ALA A 144 4.60 -1.42 -8.61
N PHE A 145 5.79 -0.82 -8.78
CA PHE A 145 7.09 -1.49 -8.70
C PHE A 145 7.56 -1.87 -7.29
N HIS A 146 6.92 -1.38 -6.22
CA HIS A 146 7.37 -1.67 -4.86
C HIS A 146 7.56 -3.19 -4.63
N SER A 147 8.73 -3.60 -4.13
CA SER A 147 9.14 -5.03 -4.12
C SER A 147 8.23 -5.95 -3.33
N SER A 148 7.58 -5.43 -2.30
CA SER A 148 6.67 -6.18 -1.43
C SER A 148 5.33 -6.58 -2.08
N LYS A 149 5.02 -6.06 -3.28
CA LYS A 149 3.75 -6.31 -3.96
C LYS A 149 3.69 -7.68 -4.62
N SER A 150 2.46 -8.17 -4.71
CA SER A 150 2.02 -9.27 -5.56
C SER A 150 1.13 -8.69 -6.66
N TYR A 151 0.97 -9.42 -7.76
CA TYR A 151 0.20 -8.95 -8.90
C TYR A 151 -0.85 -9.98 -9.30
N TYR A 152 -2.03 -9.47 -9.68
CA TYR A 152 -3.05 -10.25 -10.36
C TYR A 152 -3.16 -9.75 -11.80
N PHE A 153 -2.87 -10.61 -12.77
CA PHE A 153 -2.92 -10.27 -14.19
C PHE A 153 -4.18 -10.87 -14.81
N ASN A 154 -4.82 -10.15 -15.72
CA ASN A 154 -5.82 -10.76 -16.59
C ASN A 154 -5.18 -11.82 -17.50
N GLU A 155 -6.01 -12.68 -18.09
CA GLU A 155 -5.54 -13.78 -18.95
C GLU A 155 -4.73 -13.27 -20.16
N ALA A 156 -5.17 -12.16 -20.77
CA ALA A 156 -4.50 -11.54 -21.91
C ALA A 156 -3.14 -10.91 -21.55
N GLY A 157 -2.88 -10.65 -20.26
CA GLY A 157 -1.67 -10.00 -19.78
C GLY A 157 -1.55 -8.53 -20.20
N THR A 158 -2.68 -7.88 -20.50
CA THR A 158 -2.80 -6.49 -20.90
C THR A 158 -3.08 -5.55 -19.73
N ALA A 159 -3.51 -6.08 -18.58
CA ALA A 159 -3.75 -5.30 -17.37
C ALA A 159 -3.43 -6.10 -16.09
N ALA A 160 -3.15 -5.40 -14.99
CA ALA A 160 -2.89 -6.00 -13.69
C ALA A 160 -3.33 -5.14 -12.51
N ILE A 161 -3.61 -5.80 -11.38
CA ILE A 161 -3.83 -5.18 -10.07
C ILE A 161 -2.62 -5.49 -9.19
N ALA A 162 -1.99 -4.44 -8.66
CA ALA A 162 -0.91 -4.55 -7.70
C ALA A 162 -1.50 -4.55 -6.28
N TYR A 163 -1.18 -5.57 -5.48
CA TYR A 163 -1.75 -5.73 -4.15
C TYR A 163 -0.76 -6.36 -3.17
N ARG A 164 -1.06 -6.29 -1.87
CA ARG A 164 -0.38 -7.07 -0.84
C ARG A 164 -1.38 -7.47 0.22
N THR A 165 -1.19 -8.66 0.78
CA THR A 165 -2.08 -9.12 1.84
C THR A 165 -1.51 -8.84 3.23
N ARG A 166 -2.40 -8.46 4.14
CA ARG A 166 -2.06 -8.21 5.54
C ARG A 166 -3.28 -8.58 6.37
N ILE A 167 -3.08 -9.39 7.41
CA ILE A 167 -4.14 -9.85 8.34
C ILE A 167 -5.43 -10.31 7.65
N GLY A 168 -5.29 -10.95 6.49
CA GLY A 168 -6.41 -11.49 5.73
C GLY A 168 -7.23 -10.47 4.95
N MET A 169 -6.62 -9.33 4.68
CA MET A 169 -7.09 -8.34 3.73
C MET A 169 -6.13 -8.32 2.54
N ALA A 170 -6.65 -8.29 1.31
CA ALA A 170 -5.91 -7.93 0.12
C ALA A 170 -6.01 -6.40 -0.04
N VAL A 171 -4.92 -5.71 0.24
CA VAL A 171 -4.80 -4.27 0.08
C VAL A 171 -4.31 -4.00 -1.32
N VAL A 172 -5.18 -3.42 -2.15
CA VAL A 172 -4.88 -2.97 -3.51
C VAL A 172 -4.20 -1.61 -3.43
N ALA A 173 -3.12 -1.44 -4.20
CA ALA A 173 -2.34 -0.22 -4.24
C ALA A 173 -2.65 0.57 -5.51
N GLY A 174 -3.38 1.68 -5.37
CA GLY A 174 -3.76 2.54 -6.49
C GLY A 174 -4.81 1.91 -7.41
N ASP A 175 -4.81 2.37 -8.66
CA ASP A 175 -5.67 1.89 -9.73
C ASP A 175 -5.04 0.66 -10.41
N PRO A 176 -5.81 -0.13 -11.18
CA PRO A 176 -5.22 -1.12 -12.07
C PRO A 176 -4.27 -0.46 -13.09
N ILE A 177 -3.26 -1.21 -13.52
CA ILE A 177 -2.27 -0.77 -14.51
C ILE A 177 -2.44 -1.52 -15.83
N GLY A 178 -2.07 -0.89 -16.94
CA GLY A 178 -2.16 -1.43 -18.30
C GLY A 178 -3.35 -0.87 -19.08
N ASN A 179 -3.97 -1.70 -19.92
CA ASN A 179 -5.09 -1.31 -20.77
C ASN A 179 -6.36 -1.06 -19.94
N ALA A 180 -6.84 0.19 -19.97
CA ALA A 180 -8.01 0.64 -19.22
C ALA A 180 -9.31 -0.09 -19.56
N ASP A 181 -9.47 -0.53 -20.82
CA ASP A 181 -10.67 -1.22 -21.27
C ASP A 181 -10.88 -2.57 -20.55
N ASP A 182 -9.78 -3.17 -20.06
CA ASP A 182 -9.80 -4.46 -19.36
C ASP A 182 -10.08 -4.31 -17.85
N PHE A 183 -10.08 -3.09 -17.30
CA PHE A 183 -10.19 -2.85 -15.86
C PHE A 183 -11.50 -3.34 -15.23
N PRO A 184 -12.69 -3.17 -15.85
CA PRO A 184 -13.94 -3.65 -15.27
C PRO A 184 -13.93 -5.18 -15.06
N GLU A 185 -13.47 -5.94 -16.04
CA GLU A 185 -13.39 -7.40 -15.94
C GLU A 185 -12.30 -7.82 -14.94
N LEU A 186 -11.10 -7.23 -15.02
CA LEU A 186 -9.99 -7.50 -14.11
C LEU A 186 -10.35 -7.29 -12.64
N ILE A 187 -11.10 -6.23 -12.31
CA ILE A 187 -11.55 -5.96 -10.93
C ILE A 187 -12.53 -7.03 -10.46
N ASN A 188 -13.46 -7.49 -11.32
CA ASN A 188 -14.37 -8.59 -10.99
C ASN A 188 -13.61 -9.90 -10.75
N GLU A 189 -12.69 -10.26 -11.65
CA GLU A 189 -11.85 -11.44 -11.54
C GLU A 189 -11.01 -11.42 -10.25
N PHE A 190 -10.39 -10.28 -9.94
CA PHE A 190 -9.63 -10.10 -8.72
C PHE A 190 -10.51 -10.21 -7.47
N ALA A 191 -11.73 -9.66 -7.50
CA ALA A 191 -12.64 -9.74 -6.36
C ALA A 191 -13.01 -11.20 -6.04
N GLU A 192 -13.28 -12.00 -7.06
CA GLU A 192 -13.50 -13.44 -6.91
C GLU A 192 -12.24 -14.18 -6.46
N PHE A 193 -11.08 -13.85 -7.02
CA PHE A 193 -9.79 -14.38 -6.59
C PHE A 193 -9.53 -14.09 -5.11
N ALA A 194 -9.73 -12.86 -4.65
CA ALA A 194 -9.58 -12.48 -3.24
C ALA A 194 -10.56 -13.27 -2.35
N ARG A 195 -11.82 -13.39 -2.77
CA ARG A 195 -12.85 -14.16 -2.06
C ARG A 195 -12.48 -15.63 -1.91
N LEU A 196 -11.92 -16.26 -2.96
CA LEU A 196 -11.48 -17.65 -2.94
C LEU A 196 -10.30 -17.90 -1.98
N HIS A 197 -9.45 -16.90 -1.76
CA HIS A 197 -8.36 -16.93 -0.77
C HIS A 197 -8.79 -16.48 0.63
N GLY A 198 -10.09 -16.21 0.82
CA GLY A 198 -10.64 -15.68 2.06
C GLY A 198 -10.19 -14.26 2.38
N TRP A 199 -9.69 -13.52 1.40
CA TRP A 199 -9.24 -12.15 1.59
C TRP A 199 -10.40 -11.17 1.45
N ARG A 200 -10.41 -10.18 2.35
CA ARG A 200 -11.27 -9.01 2.28
C ARG A 200 -10.55 -7.92 1.51
N ILE A 201 -11.26 -7.10 0.76
CA ILE A 201 -10.62 -6.10 -0.11
C ILE A 201 -10.61 -4.74 0.58
N ALA A 202 -9.47 -4.07 0.52
CA ALA A 202 -9.38 -2.62 0.69
C ALA A 202 -8.52 -2.04 -0.41
N VAL A 203 -8.82 -0.82 -0.84
CA VAL A 203 -8.06 -0.13 -1.88
C VAL A 203 -7.49 1.16 -1.30
N LEU A 204 -6.20 1.41 -1.51
CA LEU A 204 -5.50 2.60 -1.04
C LEU A 204 -5.02 3.42 -2.23
N GLY A 205 -5.54 4.64 -2.36
CA GLY A 205 -5.16 5.56 -3.43
C GLY A 205 -5.96 5.36 -4.72
N ALA A 206 -7.21 4.90 -4.62
CA ALA A 206 -8.07 4.74 -5.78
C ALA A 206 -8.40 6.11 -6.40
N GLY A 207 -8.22 6.26 -7.70
CA GLY A 207 -8.72 7.36 -8.50
C GLY A 207 -10.24 7.32 -8.66
N VAL A 208 -10.80 8.35 -9.29
CA VAL A 208 -12.25 8.48 -9.47
C VAL A 208 -12.82 7.32 -10.29
N ARG A 209 -12.17 6.97 -11.42
CA ARG A 209 -12.62 5.89 -12.31
C ARG A 209 -12.57 4.53 -11.62
N ALA A 210 -11.44 4.17 -11.02
CA ALA A 210 -11.34 2.90 -10.29
C ALA A 210 -12.33 2.82 -9.13
N THR A 211 -12.56 3.92 -8.40
CA THR A 211 -13.56 3.98 -7.34
C THR A 211 -14.96 3.59 -7.83
N GLN A 212 -15.37 4.09 -9.00
CA GLN A 212 -16.65 3.73 -9.61
C GLN A 212 -16.70 2.23 -9.97
N LEU A 213 -15.65 1.71 -10.61
CA LEU A 213 -15.58 0.28 -10.99
C LEU A 213 -15.63 -0.65 -9.78
N TRP A 214 -14.91 -0.31 -8.70
CA TRP A 214 -14.93 -1.06 -7.44
C TRP A 214 -16.32 -1.06 -6.80
N ARG A 215 -17.02 0.07 -6.81
CA ARG A 215 -18.38 0.17 -6.25
C ARG A 215 -19.40 -0.66 -7.03
N ILE A 216 -19.28 -0.70 -8.36
CA ILE A 216 -20.12 -1.55 -9.22
C ILE A 216 -19.84 -3.03 -8.92
N THR A 217 -18.57 -3.43 -8.93
CA THR A 217 -18.16 -4.83 -8.68
C THR A 217 -18.58 -5.32 -7.28
N THR A 218 -18.53 -4.45 -6.29
CA THR A 218 -18.79 -4.80 -4.88
C THR A 218 -20.21 -4.45 -4.42
N GLU A 219 -21.19 -4.27 -5.31
CA GLU A 219 -22.54 -3.83 -4.96
C GLU A 219 -23.20 -4.64 -3.82
N LYS A 220 -22.99 -5.97 -3.78
CA LYS A 220 -23.52 -6.85 -2.72
C LYS A 220 -22.86 -6.62 -1.35
N HIS A 221 -21.62 -6.12 -1.35
CA HIS A 221 -20.80 -5.86 -0.17
C HIS A 221 -20.04 -4.53 -0.34
N PRO A 222 -20.75 -3.39 -0.35
CA PRO A 222 -20.23 -2.15 -0.91
C PRO A 222 -19.03 -1.61 -0.13
N LEU A 223 -18.01 -1.20 -0.87
CA LEU A 223 -16.88 -0.44 -0.35
C LEU A 223 -17.26 1.04 -0.24
N ALA A 224 -17.16 1.59 0.97
CA ALA A 224 -17.29 3.01 1.20
C ALA A 224 -16.03 3.73 0.72
N ALA A 225 -16.20 4.82 -0.02
CA ALA A 225 -15.10 5.67 -0.48
C ALA A 225 -14.87 6.79 0.53
N VAL A 226 -13.66 6.85 1.07
CA VAL A 226 -13.20 7.92 1.96
C VAL A 226 -12.14 8.72 1.21
N ALA A 227 -12.42 9.99 0.92
CA ALA A 227 -11.45 10.87 0.29
C ALA A 227 -10.26 11.06 1.21
N ILE A 228 -9.06 10.81 0.70
CA ILE A 228 -7.81 10.94 1.47
C ILE A 228 -6.97 12.14 1.04
N GLY A 229 -7.22 12.68 -0.15
CA GLY A 229 -6.45 13.80 -0.68
C GLY A 229 -6.58 13.93 -2.19
N ARG A 230 -5.64 14.66 -2.79
CA ARG A 230 -5.61 14.96 -4.22
C ARG A 230 -4.22 14.77 -4.80
N ASP A 231 -4.17 14.38 -6.06
CA ASP A 231 -2.92 14.42 -6.80
C ASP A 231 -2.55 15.87 -7.12
N VAL A 232 -1.27 16.16 -7.23
CA VAL A 232 -0.77 17.47 -7.67
C VAL A 232 -0.03 17.27 -8.99
N VAL A 233 -0.73 17.52 -10.08
CA VAL A 233 -0.30 17.16 -11.44
C VAL A 233 -0.19 18.43 -12.27
N ILE A 234 1.04 18.75 -12.67
CA ILE A 234 1.34 19.88 -13.54
C ILE A 234 1.17 19.44 -14.99
N ASP A 235 0.31 20.15 -15.71
CA ASP A 235 0.23 20.10 -17.16
C ASP A 235 1.42 20.86 -17.74
N VAL A 236 2.29 20.15 -18.45
CA VAL A 236 3.59 20.66 -18.90
C VAL A 236 3.41 21.70 -20.01
N ASP A 237 2.44 21.48 -20.90
CA ASP A 237 2.19 22.34 -22.07
C ASP A 237 1.68 23.73 -21.64
N THR A 238 0.84 23.78 -20.62
CA THR A 238 0.23 25.02 -20.14
C THR A 238 1.00 25.71 -19.02
N PHE A 239 1.96 25.02 -18.38
CA PHE A 239 2.72 25.60 -17.28
C PHE A 239 3.67 26.70 -17.77
N ALA A 240 3.52 27.92 -17.25
CA ALA A 240 4.44 29.02 -17.45
C ALA A 240 4.85 29.62 -16.11
N LEU A 241 6.17 29.76 -15.87
CA LEU A 241 6.73 30.30 -14.64
C LEU A 241 6.61 31.84 -14.55
N GLU A 242 5.47 32.39 -14.97
CA GLU A 242 5.28 33.83 -15.16
C GLU A 242 4.23 34.40 -14.20
N GLY A 243 3.98 35.71 -14.30
CA GLY A 243 2.93 36.39 -13.54
C GLY A 243 3.18 36.50 -12.03
N ARG A 244 2.25 37.17 -11.33
CA ARG A 244 2.35 37.44 -9.89
C ARG A 244 2.23 36.17 -9.04
N THR A 245 1.48 35.19 -9.53
CA THR A 245 1.15 33.95 -8.83
C THR A 245 2.39 33.12 -8.50
N PHE A 246 3.32 32.98 -9.44
CA PHE A 246 4.52 32.16 -9.27
C PHE A 246 5.76 32.94 -8.79
N ARG A 247 5.56 34.14 -8.22
CA ARG A 247 6.67 34.97 -7.70
C ARG A 247 7.56 34.20 -6.73
N ASN A 248 6.97 33.40 -5.83
CA ASN A 248 7.72 32.65 -4.83
C ASN A 248 8.59 31.55 -5.47
N LEU A 249 8.08 30.86 -6.50
CA LEU A 249 8.84 29.86 -7.26
C LEU A 249 10.00 30.54 -8.00
N ARG A 250 9.74 31.66 -8.71
CA ARG A 250 10.81 32.43 -9.37
C ARG A 250 11.88 32.89 -8.40
N GLN A 251 11.49 33.39 -7.23
CA GLN A 251 12.45 33.79 -6.20
C GLN A 251 13.26 32.59 -5.67
N ALA A 252 12.66 31.41 -5.53
CA ALA A 252 13.40 30.20 -5.16
C ALA A 252 14.43 29.80 -6.24
N VAL A 253 14.03 29.82 -7.51
CA VAL A 253 14.91 29.54 -8.65
C VAL A 253 16.05 30.58 -8.75
N SER A 254 15.75 31.88 -8.67
CA SER A 254 16.80 32.92 -8.71
C SER A 254 17.76 32.83 -7.53
N ARG A 255 17.27 32.51 -6.32
CA ARG A 255 18.13 32.36 -5.13
C ARG A 255 19.09 31.18 -5.29
N THR A 256 18.63 30.04 -5.77
CA THR A 256 19.48 28.87 -6.00
C THR A 256 20.49 29.10 -7.12
N HIS A 257 20.08 29.78 -8.21
CA HIS A 257 21.01 30.20 -9.28
C HIS A 257 22.11 31.13 -8.74
N ASN A 258 21.74 32.14 -7.94
CA ASN A 258 22.71 33.07 -7.35
C ASN A 258 23.64 32.39 -6.32
N ALA A 259 23.21 31.28 -5.74
CA ALA A 259 24.04 30.43 -4.89
C ALA A 259 24.95 29.47 -5.67
N GLY A 260 24.94 29.54 -7.01
CA GLY A 260 25.75 28.68 -7.88
C GLY A 260 25.24 27.24 -8.01
N VAL A 261 23.97 26.99 -7.71
CA VAL A 261 23.38 25.65 -7.85
C VAL A 261 23.11 25.33 -9.32
N SER A 262 23.60 24.17 -9.75
CA SER A 262 23.32 23.54 -11.05
C SER A 262 22.46 22.29 -10.86
N THR A 263 21.79 21.85 -11.92
CA THR A 263 20.98 20.63 -11.94
C THR A 263 21.42 19.73 -13.08
N GLU A 264 21.36 18.42 -12.85
CA GLU A 264 21.52 17.40 -13.88
C GLU A 264 20.33 16.43 -13.82
N ILE A 265 19.89 15.98 -14.99
CA ILE A 265 18.77 15.05 -15.14
C ILE A 265 19.30 13.79 -15.83
N VAL A 266 19.25 12.68 -15.12
CA VAL A 266 19.87 11.41 -15.54
C VAL A 266 19.02 10.22 -15.17
N TRP A 267 19.12 9.13 -15.93
CA TRP A 267 18.52 7.86 -15.52
C TRP A 267 19.22 7.31 -14.28
N GLU A 268 18.46 6.73 -13.35
CA GLU A 268 19.01 6.12 -12.13
C GLU A 268 20.04 5.01 -12.45
N THR A 269 19.86 4.31 -13.56
CA THR A 269 20.79 3.27 -14.04
C THR A 269 22.09 3.83 -14.61
N ALA A 270 22.16 5.13 -14.90
CA ALA A 270 23.32 5.77 -15.52
C ALA A 270 24.26 6.47 -14.53
N ILE A 271 23.89 6.57 -13.24
CA ILE A 271 24.75 7.21 -12.24
C ILE A 271 25.93 6.31 -11.86
N SER A 272 27.08 6.93 -11.59
CA SER A 272 28.25 6.24 -11.04
C SER A 272 28.04 5.83 -9.58
N ASP A 273 28.84 4.88 -9.10
CA ASP A 273 28.81 4.48 -7.69
C ASP A 273 29.23 5.62 -6.75
N GLU A 274 30.11 6.52 -7.20
CA GLU A 274 30.48 7.74 -6.47
C GLU A 274 29.28 8.66 -6.31
N THR A 275 28.54 8.93 -7.39
CA THR A 275 27.32 9.76 -7.35
C THR A 275 26.28 9.09 -6.46
N ARG A 276 26.08 7.78 -6.60
CA ARG A 276 25.16 7.01 -5.74
C ARG A 276 25.50 7.17 -4.26
N ALA A 277 26.78 7.09 -3.90
CA ALA A 277 27.26 7.26 -2.53
C ALA A 277 27.02 8.69 -2.01
N GLU A 278 27.27 9.73 -2.84
CA GLU A 278 26.96 11.12 -2.50
C GLU A 278 25.47 11.32 -2.18
N LEU A 279 24.59 10.78 -3.02
CA LEU A 279 23.14 10.90 -2.83
C LEU A 279 22.66 10.14 -1.59
N LEU A 280 23.18 8.94 -1.34
CA LEU A 280 22.85 8.18 -0.12
C LEU A 280 23.34 8.88 1.15
N ALA A 281 24.48 9.57 1.12
CA ALA A 281 24.96 10.37 2.25
C ALA A 281 23.98 11.48 2.62
N ILE A 282 23.31 12.11 1.64
CA ILE A 282 22.26 13.11 1.87
C ILE A 282 21.08 12.47 2.63
N VAL A 283 20.68 11.25 2.26
CA VAL A 283 19.59 10.52 2.94
C VAL A 283 19.98 10.22 4.39
N ASP A 284 21.22 9.78 4.61
CA ASP A 284 21.74 9.42 5.94
C ASP A 284 21.76 10.62 6.91
N GLU A 285 21.94 11.87 6.42
CA GLU A 285 21.88 13.07 7.27
C GLU A 285 20.57 13.17 8.08
N TRP A 286 19.46 12.68 7.53
CA TRP A 286 18.13 12.76 8.13
C TRP A 286 17.82 11.61 9.09
N HIS A 287 18.74 10.65 9.28
CA HIS A 287 18.53 9.44 10.10
C HIS A 287 17.22 8.70 9.75
N ALA A 288 16.72 8.89 8.52
CA ALA A 288 15.45 8.34 8.07
C ALA A 288 15.51 6.83 7.77
N GLY A 289 16.70 6.23 7.92
CA GLY A 289 17.02 4.91 7.39
C GLY A 289 17.05 4.91 5.86
N ARG A 290 17.60 3.86 5.26
CA ARG A 290 17.31 3.54 3.85
C ARG A 290 15.78 3.51 3.72
N GLN A 291 15.22 4.09 2.67
CA GLN A 291 13.76 4.15 2.49
C GLN A 291 13.14 2.76 2.52
N THR A 292 12.62 2.40 3.69
CA THR A 292 12.15 1.06 4.06
C THR A 292 10.65 1.04 4.32
N ARG A 293 10.01 2.20 4.19
CA ARG A 293 8.57 2.45 4.29
C ARG A 293 8.02 2.77 2.91
N GLY A 294 6.70 2.74 2.78
CA GLY A 294 6.01 2.92 1.51
C GLY A 294 5.27 1.68 1.11
N PHE A 295 4.15 1.89 0.43
CA PHE A 295 3.44 0.84 -0.25
C PHE A 295 2.75 1.42 -1.48
N SER A 296 1.72 2.25 -1.33
CA SER A 296 0.97 2.77 -2.48
C SER A 296 1.56 4.05 -3.08
N MET A 297 2.35 4.81 -2.33
CA MET A 297 2.74 6.19 -2.70
C MET A 297 4.23 6.49 -2.58
N ILE A 298 5.02 5.53 -2.10
CA ILE A 298 6.47 5.64 -1.97
C ILE A 298 7.06 4.29 -2.37
N LEU A 299 8.10 4.28 -3.20
CA LEU A 299 8.83 3.09 -3.58
C LEU A 299 9.89 2.75 -2.53
N ASP A 300 10.23 1.46 -2.45
CA ASP A 300 11.43 1.00 -1.79
C ASP A 300 12.64 1.01 -2.75
N HIS A 301 13.78 0.45 -2.33
CA HIS A 301 14.93 0.28 -3.22
C HIS A 301 15.40 1.60 -3.84
N LEU A 302 15.67 2.57 -2.97
CA LEU A 302 16.16 3.89 -3.35
C LEU A 302 17.59 3.79 -3.90
N LEU A 303 17.80 4.28 -5.13
CA LEU A 303 19.11 4.37 -5.76
C LEU A 303 19.84 3.03 -5.82
N ASP A 304 19.16 1.95 -6.21
CA ASP A 304 19.78 0.65 -6.48
C ASP A 304 19.56 0.15 -7.91
N GLY A 305 18.84 0.92 -8.73
CA GLY A 305 18.60 0.64 -10.14
C GLY A 305 17.66 -0.54 -10.43
N ARG A 306 16.99 -1.11 -9.41
CA ARG A 306 16.06 -2.24 -9.60
C ARG A 306 14.73 -1.82 -10.21
N HIS A 307 14.27 -0.61 -9.90
CA HIS A 307 13.01 -0.09 -10.45
C HIS A 307 13.25 0.42 -11.88
N PRO A 308 12.47 -0.05 -12.87
CA PRO A 308 12.60 0.38 -14.25
C PRO A 308 12.04 1.79 -14.45
N GLY A 309 12.60 2.54 -15.40
CA GLY A 309 12.07 3.86 -15.78
C GLY A 309 12.19 4.92 -14.70
N MET A 310 13.26 4.88 -13.88
CA MET A 310 13.49 5.87 -12.83
C MET A 310 14.47 6.95 -13.30
N LEU A 311 14.03 8.21 -13.21
CA LEU A 311 14.79 9.42 -13.53
C LEU A 311 15.20 10.13 -12.23
N LEU A 312 16.39 10.70 -12.21
CA LEU A 312 16.90 11.52 -11.11
C LEU A 312 17.11 12.94 -11.59
N VAL A 313 16.68 13.91 -10.77
CA VAL A 313 17.09 15.30 -10.86
C VAL A 313 18.04 15.55 -9.70
N ILE A 314 19.30 15.86 -9.98
CA ILE A 314 20.34 16.04 -8.95
C ILE A 314 20.73 17.51 -8.95
N ALA A 315 20.66 18.15 -7.79
CA ALA A 315 21.15 19.51 -7.58
C ALA A 315 22.57 19.48 -7.01
N ARG A 316 23.49 20.19 -7.66
CA ARG A 316 24.89 20.34 -7.25
C ARG A 316 25.22 21.78 -6.91
N ASP A 317 25.99 21.99 -5.85
CA ASP A 317 26.48 23.32 -5.48
C ASP A 317 27.61 23.81 -6.41
N ALA A 318 28.12 25.02 -6.15
CA ALA A 318 29.20 25.62 -6.92
C ALA A 318 30.53 24.83 -6.89
N THR A 319 30.69 23.89 -5.96
CA THR A 319 31.85 23.00 -5.86
C THR A 319 31.65 21.67 -6.59
N GLY A 320 30.47 21.45 -7.18
CA GLY A 320 30.11 20.22 -7.88
C GLY A 320 29.57 19.11 -6.96
N ARG A 321 29.41 19.36 -5.67
CA ARG A 321 28.88 18.38 -4.72
C ARG A 321 27.36 18.31 -4.78
N ALA A 322 26.79 17.11 -4.73
CA ALA A 322 25.35 16.95 -4.58
C ALA A 322 24.85 17.57 -3.26
N VAL A 323 23.81 18.39 -3.36
CA VAL A 323 23.13 19.06 -2.23
C VAL A 323 21.64 18.74 -2.15
N GLY A 324 21.11 18.03 -3.15
CA GLY A 324 19.77 17.45 -3.13
C GLY A 324 19.52 16.63 -4.39
N PHE A 325 18.51 15.77 -4.35
CA PHE A 325 18.01 15.07 -5.51
C PHE A 325 16.52 14.75 -5.39
N GLN A 326 15.87 14.60 -6.52
CA GLN A 326 14.51 14.08 -6.63
C GLN A 326 14.51 12.87 -7.54
N ARG A 327 13.73 11.85 -7.18
CA ARG A 327 13.56 10.64 -7.96
C ARG A 327 12.15 10.61 -8.55
N TYR A 328 12.02 10.27 -9.82
CA TYR A 328 10.78 10.22 -10.57
C TYR A 328 10.61 8.88 -11.28
N GLY A 329 9.42 8.30 -11.21
CA GLY A 329 9.03 7.16 -12.04
C GLY A 329 8.33 7.63 -13.31
N THR A 330 8.51 6.90 -14.41
CA THR A 330 7.87 7.20 -15.70
C THR A 330 6.70 6.26 -15.99
N ASN A 331 5.65 6.79 -16.61
CA ASN A 331 4.56 6.02 -17.23
C ASN A 331 4.16 6.63 -18.58
N SER A 332 3.18 6.04 -19.27
CA SER A 332 2.67 6.52 -20.56
C SER A 332 3.79 6.74 -21.60
N ALA A 333 4.65 5.74 -21.83
CA ALA A 333 5.80 5.83 -22.74
C ALA A 333 6.79 6.97 -22.42
N GLY A 334 6.91 7.33 -21.14
CA GLY A 334 7.73 8.46 -20.67
C GLY A 334 7.08 9.83 -20.82
N LEU A 335 5.81 9.90 -21.22
CA LEU A 335 5.06 11.17 -21.33
C LEU A 335 4.55 11.68 -19.98
N GLU A 336 4.58 10.86 -18.94
CA GLU A 336 4.18 11.24 -17.59
C GLU A 336 5.29 10.90 -16.60
N LEU A 337 5.57 11.85 -15.69
CA LEU A 337 6.62 11.75 -14.68
C LEU A 337 5.99 11.93 -13.30
N SER A 338 6.22 10.99 -12.39
CA SER A 338 5.70 11.06 -11.02
C SER A 338 6.82 11.04 -10.01
N ILE A 339 6.88 12.06 -9.16
CA ILE A 339 7.88 12.09 -8.10
C ILE A 339 7.64 10.93 -7.13
N ASP A 340 8.68 10.14 -6.91
CA ASP A 340 8.77 9.17 -5.82
C ASP A 340 9.15 9.94 -4.55
N VAL A 341 10.36 10.49 -4.52
CA VAL A 341 10.93 11.08 -3.29
C VAL A 341 11.81 12.29 -3.57
N PRO A 342 11.68 13.37 -2.78
CA PRO A 342 12.64 14.47 -2.71
C PRO A 342 13.56 14.34 -1.50
N TRP A 343 14.86 14.52 -1.70
CA TRP A 343 15.88 14.60 -0.66
C TRP A 343 16.75 15.84 -0.84
N ARG A 344 17.10 16.49 0.27
CA ARG A 344 18.02 17.63 0.26
C ARG A 344 18.92 17.61 1.50
N SER A 345 20.16 18.06 1.34
CA SER A 345 21.07 18.21 2.47
C SER A 345 20.56 19.25 3.46
N LYS A 346 20.89 19.11 4.74
CA LYS A 346 20.59 20.13 5.77
C LYS A 346 21.22 21.48 5.46
N ASN A 347 22.32 21.48 4.72
CA ASN A 347 23.06 22.68 4.32
C ASN A 347 22.66 23.21 2.93
N SER A 348 21.63 22.61 2.30
CA SER A 348 21.14 23.02 0.99
C SER A 348 20.61 24.46 1.00
N PRO A 349 20.96 25.32 0.02
CA PRO A 349 20.26 26.58 -0.19
C PRO A 349 18.73 26.42 -0.23
N ASN A 350 18.00 27.35 0.40
CA ASN A 350 16.54 27.34 0.35
C ASN A 350 16.06 27.55 -1.09
N GLY A 351 15.17 26.69 -1.58
CA GLY A 351 14.63 26.76 -2.93
C GLY A 351 15.07 25.61 -3.84
N ILE A 352 15.87 24.66 -3.33
CA ILE A 352 16.41 23.55 -4.12
C ILE A 352 15.31 22.61 -4.64
N ASP A 353 14.30 22.28 -3.83
CA ASP A 353 13.18 21.44 -4.28
C ASP A 353 12.40 22.12 -5.40
N GLU A 354 12.13 23.42 -5.27
CA GLU A 354 11.51 24.20 -6.33
C GLU A 354 12.39 24.26 -7.58
N ARG A 355 13.71 24.44 -7.42
CA ARG A 355 14.63 24.50 -8.55
C ARG A 355 14.65 23.20 -9.34
N MET A 356 14.84 22.06 -8.67
CA MET A 356 14.84 20.75 -9.32
C MET A 356 13.50 20.47 -10.03
N THR A 357 12.39 20.85 -9.41
CA THR A 357 11.06 20.66 -9.99
C THR A 357 10.87 21.51 -11.26
N ILE A 358 11.27 22.79 -11.22
CA ILE A 358 11.16 23.69 -12.38
C ILE A 358 12.06 23.20 -13.53
N ASP A 359 13.31 22.85 -13.24
CA ASP A 359 14.25 22.38 -14.25
C ASP A 359 13.77 21.05 -14.86
N LEU A 360 13.12 20.19 -14.07
CA LEU A 360 12.45 18.99 -14.60
C LEU A 360 11.28 19.33 -15.52
N ILE A 361 10.44 20.31 -15.18
CA ILE A 361 9.31 20.71 -16.04
C ILE A 361 9.85 21.26 -17.37
N GLU A 362 10.94 22.03 -17.34
CA GLU A 362 11.60 22.51 -18.56
C GLU A 362 12.17 21.37 -19.40
N HIS A 363 12.80 20.38 -18.74
CA HIS A 363 13.26 19.16 -19.43
C HIS A 363 12.10 18.35 -20.00
N ALA A 364 11.00 18.19 -19.25
CA ALA A 364 9.79 17.50 -19.67
C ALA A 364 9.23 18.12 -20.97
N LYS A 365 9.21 19.46 -21.07
CA LYS A 365 8.87 20.16 -22.32
C LYS A 365 9.78 19.76 -23.48
N SER A 366 11.09 19.70 -23.24
CA SER A 366 12.07 19.39 -24.30
C SER A 366 11.95 17.97 -24.86
N ILE A 367 11.45 17.02 -24.06
CA ILE A 367 11.24 15.63 -24.47
C ILE A 367 9.78 15.33 -24.86
N GLY A 368 8.90 16.34 -24.84
CA GLY A 368 7.48 16.20 -25.18
C GLY A 368 6.63 15.50 -24.13
N ALA A 369 7.08 15.43 -22.88
CA ALA A 369 6.27 14.90 -21.79
C ALA A 369 5.12 15.85 -21.46
N ARG A 370 3.95 15.28 -21.15
CA ARG A 370 2.67 15.99 -20.98
C ARG A 370 2.42 16.39 -19.54
N ARG A 371 2.84 15.57 -18.57
CA ARG A 371 2.50 15.78 -17.15
C ARG A 371 3.65 15.47 -16.20
N VAL A 372 3.74 16.28 -15.14
CA VAL A 372 4.62 16.06 -13.99
C VAL A 372 3.80 16.04 -12.72
N SER A 373 3.72 14.89 -12.04
CA SER A 373 3.10 14.75 -10.73
C SER A 373 4.11 14.98 -9.61
N LEU A 374 3.75 15.86 -8.67
CA LEU A 374 4.58 16.28 -7.54
C LEU A 374 4.26 15.57 -6.23
N ALA A 375 3.50 14.48 -6.30
CA ALA A 375 3.00 13.64 -5.21
C ALA A 375 1.57 13.97 -4.79
N PHE A 376 1.11 13.16 -3.84
CA PHE A 376 -0.21 13.20 -3.26
C PHE A 376 -0.27 14.22 -2.12
N ALA A 377 -1.17 15.19 -2.22
CA ALA A 377 -1.51 16.08 -1.13
C ALA A 377 -2.60 15.44 -0.26
N ALA A 378 -2.23 14.97 0.93
CA ALA A 378 -3.22 14.42 1.86
C ALA A 378 -4.12 15.54 2.42
N PHE A 379 -5.43 15.32 2.34
CA PHE A 379 -6.48 16.17 2.95
C PHE A 379 -6.31 17.70 2.79
N PRO A 380 -6.13 18.26 1.58
CA PRO A 380 -5.96 19.70 1.40
C PRO A 380 -7.12 20.49 2.01
N GLU A 381 -8.35 19.96 1.96
CA GLU A 381 -9.54 20.59 2.52
C GLU A 381 -9.52 20.69 4.06
N LEU A 382 -8.78 19.82 4.76
CA LEU A 382 -8.60 19.93 6.22
C LEU A 382 -7.60 21.03 6.60
N PHE A 383 -6.66 21.37 5.70
CA PHE A 383 -5.66 22.41 5.89
C PHE A 383 -6.13 23.80 5.43
N GLU A 384 -7.12 23.88 4.55
CA GLU A 384 -7.68 25.14 4.03
C GLU A 384 -8.75 25.77 4.93
N ASN A 385 -9.44 24.98 5.76
CA ASN A 385 -10.54 25.45 6.60
C ASN A 385 -10.06 25.91 7.99
N GLU A 386 -10.08 27.23 8.23
CA GLU A 386 -9.77 27.84 9.54
C GLU A 386 -10.90 27.67 10.58
N GLN A 387 -12.14 27.45 10.14
CA GLN A 387 -13.29 27.16 11.01
C GLN A 387 -13.64 25.67 10.97
N ARG A 388 -13.18 24.91 11.97
CA ARG A 388 -13.34 23.45 12.03
C ARG A 388 -14.58 23.04 12.82
N SER A 389 -15.41 22.17 12.26
CA SER A 389 -16.43 21.45 13.02
C SER A 389 -15.79 20.50 14.04
N LEU A 390 -16.56 20.03 15.03
CA LEU A 390 -16.06 19.07 16.04
C LEU A 390 -15.53 17.78 15.38
N GLY A 391 -16.21 17.26 14.36
CA GLY A 391 -15.76 16.09 13.59
C GLY A 391 -14.48 16.34 12.78
N ALA A 392 -14.38 17.51 12.14
CA ALA A 392 -13.16 17.91 11.42
C ALA A 392 -11.98 18.13 12.36
N SER A 393 -12.23 18.57 13.59
CA SER A 393 -11.20 18.76 14.63
C SER A 393 -10.64 17.43 15.13
N VAL A 394 -11.48 16.41 15.31
CA VAL A 394 -11.04 15.05 15.68
C VAL A 394 -10.27 14.38 14.54
N ALA A 395 -10.76 14.52 13.29
CA ALA A 395 -10.03 14.04 12.12
C ALA A 395 -8.67 14.75 11.97
N TYR A 396 -8.64 16.07 12.13
CA TYR A 396 -7.41 16.86 12.13
C TYR A 396 -6.45 16.41 13.22
N ALA A 397 -6.91 16.23 14.47
CA ALA A 397 -6.07 15.75 15.56
C ALA A 397 -5.48 14.35 15.28
N THR A 398 -6.27 13.46 14.67
CA THR A 398 -5.82 12.10 14.30
C THR A 398 -4.77 12.14 13.19
N VAL A 399 -4.97 12.98 12.17
CA VAL A 399 -4.01 13.19 11.07
C VAL A 399 -2.75 13.86 11.60
N HIS A 400 -2.87 14.82 12.52
CA HIS A 400 -1.75 15.54 13.10
C HIS A 400 -0.91 14.66 14.04
N MET A 401 -1.53 13.71 14.76
CA MET A 401 -0.79 12.66 15.48
C MET A 401 0.01 11.75 14.54
N GLY A 402 -0.39 11.65 13.26
CA GLY A 402 0.33 10.96 12.19
C GLY A 402 1.32 11.83 11.40
N ASP A 403 1.41 13.14 11.66
CA ASP A 403 2.25 14.07 10.90
C ASP A 403 3.75 13.75 11.05
N ALA A 404 4.15 13.19 12.19
CA ALA A 404 5.49 12.67 12.42
C ALA A 404 5.88 11.49 11.49
N LEU A 405 4.90 10.86 10.84
CA LEU A 405 5.12 9.75 9.90
C LEU A 405 5.17 10.20 8.43
N LEU A 406 4.68 11.39 8.10
CA LEU A 406 4.39 11.81 6.72
C LEU A 406 4.82 13.25 6.35
N CYS A 407 5.22 14.08 7.33
CA CYS A 407 5.57 15.50 7.12
C CYS A 407 4.54 16.26 6.26
N LEU A 408 3.25 15.98 6.49
CA LEU A 408 2.12 16.36 5.63
C LEU A 408 2.02 17.86 5.43
N GLU A 409 2.26 18.63 6.49
CA GLU A 409 2.16 20.08 6.42
C GLU A 409 3.25 20.69 5.53
N SER A 410 4.49 20.19 5.63
CA SER A 410 5.60 20.66 4.80
C SER A 410 5.40 20.31 3.33
N LEU A 411 4.92 19.09 3.06
CA LEU A 411 4.58 18.62 1.73
C LEU A 411 3.44 19.45 1.13
N TYR A 412 2.34 19.64 1.85
CA TYR A 412 1.21 20.47 1.38
C TYR A 412 1.66 21.90 1.06
N ARG A 413 2.49 22.52 1.91
CA ARG A 413 3.02 23.88 1.66
C ARG A 413 3.90 23.94 0.42
N PHE A 414 4.67 22.89 0.12
CA PHE A 414 5.44 22.79 -1.12
C PHE A 414 4.52 22.67 -2.33
N LEU A 415 3.59 21.71 -2.31
CA LEU A 415 2.68 21.43 -3.42
C LEU A 415 1.78 22.61 -3.79
N ARG A 416 1.29 23.35 -2.78
CA ARG A 416 0.43 24.53 -2.99
C ARG A 416 1.10 25.63 -3.82
N LYS A 417 2.44 25.67 -3.90
CA LYS A 417 3.18 26.67 -4.69
C LYS A 417 2.94 26.52 -6.20
N PHE A 418 2.64 25.30 -6.65
CA PHE A 418 2.45 24.97 -8.07
C PHE A 418 1.00 25.17 -8.54
N ARG A 419 0.03 25.19 -7.61
CA ARG A 419 -1.41 25.40 -7.90
C ARG A 419 -2.00 24.43 -8.92
N SER A 420 -1.57 23.18 -8.88
CA SER A 420 -1.96 22.16 -9.85
C SER A 420 -2.66 20.97 -9.17
N PHE A 421 -3.59 21.25 -8.25
CA PHE A 421 -4.39 20.20 -7.62
C PHE A 421 -5.31 19.56 -8.65
N GLY A 422 -5.12 18.26 -8.88
CA GLY A 422 -5.90 17.44 -9.79
C GLY A 422 -6.98 16.65 -9.05
N ASP A 423 -7.16 15.41 -9.50
CA ASP A 423 -8.23 14.52 -9.06
C ASP A 423 -8.07 14.05 -7.61
N GLN A 424 -9.22 13.69 -7.01
CA GLN A 424 -9.27 13.12 -5.68
C GLN A 424 -8.84 11.65 -5.69
N ARG A 425 -8.14 11.26 -4.62
CA ARG A 425 -7.87 9.86 -4.31
C ARG A 425 -8.64 9.40 -3.09
N PHE A 426 -9.02 8.13 -3.10
CA PHE A 426 -9.88 7.52 -2.11
C PHE A 426 -9.23 6.28 -1.47
N VAL A 427 -9.57 6.05 -0.20
CA VAL A 427 -9.50 4.73 0.41
C VAL A 427 -10.86 4.08 0.29
N LEU A 428 -10.89 2.85 -0.24
CA LEU A 428 -12.11 2.06 -0.35
C LEU A 428 -12.06 0.94 0.68
N LEU A 429 -13.02 0.91 1.60
CA LEU A 429 -13.12 -0.12 2.63
C LEU A 429 -14.58 -0.38 3.03
N ARG A 430 -14.83 -1.55 3.62
CA ARG A 430 -16.15 -1.81 4.21
C ARG A 430 -16.25 -1.13 5.59
N PRO A 431 -17.33 -0.39 5.91
CA PRO A 431 -17.46 0.29 7.20
C PRO A 431 -17.33 -0.65 8.42
N VAL A 432 -17.91 -1.85 8.34
CA VAL A 432 -17.80 -2.89 9.40
C VAL A 432 -16.38 -3.45 9.57
N GLU A 433 -15.45 -3.01 8.74
CA GLU A 433 -14.10 -3.52 8.58
C GLU A 433 -13.04 -2.45 8.78
N VAL A 434 -13.45 -1.26 9.22
CA VAL A 434 -12.57 -0.09 9.32
C VAL A 434 -11.35 -0.34 10.20
N ILE A 435 -11.50 -1.05 11.33
CA ILE A 435 -10.38 -1.31 12.26
C ILE A 435 -9.30 -2.22 11.62
N PRO A 436 -9.63 -3.45 11.15
CA PRO A 436 -8.63 -4.28 10.47
C PRO A 436 -8.15 -3.64 9.16
N ALA A 437 -8.98 -2.86 8.47
CA ALA A 437 -8.55 -2.11 7.28
C ALA A 437 -7.50 -1.06 7.61
N ALA A 438 -7.76 -0.19 8.59
CA ALA A 438 -6.83 0.81 9.05
C ALA A 438 -5.53 0.16 9.53
N PHE A 439 -5.60 -0.92 10.32
CA PHE A 439 -4.39 -1.64 10.74
C PHE A 439 -3.61 -2.20 9.53
N ALA A 440 -4.28 -2.82 8.57
CA ALA A 440 -3.61 -3.34 7.36
C ALA A 440 -2.94 -2.20 6.57
N LEU A 441 -3.67 -1.12 6.30
CA LEU A 441 -3.20 0.04 5.54
C LEU A 441 -2.01 0.72 6.23
N LEU A 442 -2.16 1.07 7.52
CA LEU A 442 -1.11 1.74 8.29
C LEU A 442 0.14 0.87 8.41
N THR A 443 -0.02 -0.45 8.62
CA THR A 443 1.14 -1.33 8.74
C THR A 443 1.84 -1.61 7.42
N LEU A 444 1.14 -1.51 6.29
CA LEU A 444 1.78 -1.64 4.97
C LEU A 444 2.48 -0.35 4.54
N GLU A 445 1.85 0.80 4.75
CA GLU A 445 2.41 2.08 4.29
C GLU A 445 3.56 2.57 5.19
N PHE A 446 3.45 2.40 6.53
CA PHE A 446 4.34 3.09 7.48
C PHE A 446 5.32 2.20 8.24
N MET A 447 5.12 0.88 8.30
CA MET A 447 6.08 0.03 9.01
C MET A 447 7.28 -0.32 8.12
N PRO A 448 8.51 -0.29 8.66
CA PRO A 448 9.69 -0.72 7.93
C PRO A 448 9.55 -2.18 7.45
N ASN A 449 9.77 -2.44 6.16
CA ASN A 449 9.87 -3.79 5.64
C ASN A 449 11.18 -4.41 6.12
N ARG A 450 11.10 -5.33 7.09
CA ARG A 450 12.25 -6.08 7.65
C ARG A 450 12.98 -7.00 6.66
N SER A 451 12.53 -7.08 5.40
CA SER A 451 13.06 -8.01 4.39
C SER A 451 14.21 -7.44 3.55
N GLN A 452 14.77 -6.29 3.91
CA GLN A 452 15.71 -5.54 3.06
C GLN A 452 17.14 -5.45 3.64
N TYR A 453 17.54 -6.49 4.39
CA TYR A 453 18.94 -6.73 4.73
C TYR A 453 19.45 -7.98 4.01
#